data_AF-A0A7Y5VPL7-F1
#
_entry.id   AF-A0A7Y5VPL7-F1
#
_cell.length_a   1.000
_cell.length_b   1.000
_cell.length_c   1.000
_cell.angle_alpha   90.00
_cell.angle_beta   90.00
_cell.angle_gamma   90.00
#
_symmetry.space_group_name_H-M   'P 1'
#
loop_
_entity.id
_entity.type
_entity.pdbx_description
1 polymer ?
#
loop_
_entity_poly.entity_id
_entity_poly.type
_entity_poly.pdbx_seq_one_letter_code
_entity_poly.pdbx_strand_id
1 'polypeptide(L)'
;MLPMPLIGIEEPLFAVWAVAVYFFIYLGDFAVVFPVHVFLTIALFIIVPLIFTRLDWIGFERHRFLWPLRFTPLAAFPAFIALILHGGEWPAEIRTSFAIPWLIFTAYAGIVGLLSLRMARTPHRVAAALSLIMLAGGGVWFMIACAGWPVLPFTPQMVLLTATHFHYAGFATLALVAMQERFVASQALARVAMPKKELDACLRGHDGRKTTLWPWIIITLTAGGFTLVAMGITFSRTLELVGATCMSLGLLVHVTRTLFIVVPRLRMFAVRHAGARDATPPALPRLRGSVAPVLLTLSSFSILAGMALAVYYAVGRAFDAGTIALDAMLDVHAPLNAIGFALCGVLGWRFARHHNRMANDSGLL
;
A
#
# COMPACT_ATOMS: atom_id res chain seq x y z
N MET A 1 20.50 27.84 -0.16
CA MET A 1 19.06 27.64 -0.45
C MET A 1 18.48 26.74 0.62
N LEU A 2 17.77 27.33 1.59
CA LEU A 2 17.00 26.57 2.58
C LEU A 2 15.87 25.81 1.87
N PRO A 3 15.57 24.54 2.21
CA PRO A 3 14.40 23.88 1.67
C PRO A 3 13.16 24.56 2.27
N MET A 4 12.37 25.22 1.43
CA MET A 4 11.05 25.71 1.82
C MET A 4 10.24 24.53 2.41
N PRO A 5 9.66 24.66 3.60
CA PRO A 5 8.68 23.71 4.07
C PRO A 5 7.37 24.01 3.34
N LEU A 6 7.20 23.44 2.15
CA LEU A 6 5.87 23.28 1.58
C LEU A 6 5.15 22.22 2.42
N ILE A 7 4.57 22.68 3.53
CA ILE A 7 3.48 21.99 4.21
C ILE A 7 2.30 22.06 3.24
N GLY A 8 2.25 21.11 2.30
CA GLY A 8 1.18 21.01 1.31
C GLY A 8 -0.13 20.61 1.99
N ILE A 9 -0.95 21.60 2.31
CA ILE A 9 -2.30 21.45 2.87
C ILE A 9 -3.33 21.13 1.76
N GLU A 10 -2.95 21.11 0.48
CA GLU A 10 -3.91 21.04 -0.63
C GLU A 10 -4.14 19.64 -1.23
N GLU A 11 -3.28 18.65 -0.98
CA GLU A 11 -3.45 17.29 -1.53
C GLU A 11 -4.69 16.50 -1.02
N PRO A 12 -5.13 16.61 0.25
CA PRO A 12 -6.27 15.84 0.74
C PRO A 12 -7.61 16.30 0.15
N LEU A 13 -7.74 17.60 -0.13
CA LEU A 13 -8.99 18.19 -0.62
C LEU A 13 -9.31 17.72 -2.03
N PHE A 14 -8.32 17.69 -2.94
CA PHE A 14 -8.54 17.25 -4.32
C PHE A 14 -8.95 15.77 -4.41
N ALA A 15 -8.34 14.88 -3.61
CA ALA A 15 -8.73 13.47 -3.54
C ALA A 15 -10.14 13.27 -2.97
N VAL A 16 -10.52 14.06 -1.97
CA VAL A 16 -11.88 14.07 -1.40
C VAL A 16 -12.89 14.57 -2.43
N TRP A 17 -12.55 15.60 -3.21
CA TRP A 17 -13.41 16.10 -4.28
C TRP A 17 -13.53 15.12 -5.45
N ALA A 18 -12.46 14.43 -5.86
CA ALA A 18 -12.53 13.41 -6.92
C ALA A 18 -13.37 12.21 -6.50
N VAL A 19 -13.23 11.75 -5.25
CA VAL A 19 -14.09 10.70 -4.68
C VAL A 19 -15.54 11.20 -4.55
N ALA A 20 -15.75 12.42 -4.03
CA ALA A 20 -17.09 13.00 -3.92
C ALA A 20 -17.74 13.23 -5.29
N VAL A 21 -17.00 13.61 -6.32
CA VAL A 21 -17.46 13.76 -7.71
C VAL A 21 -17.72 12.39 -8.33
N TYR A 22 -16.90 11.38 -8.07
CA TYR A 22 -17.19 10.00 -8.47
C TYR A 22 -18.50 9.51 -7.87
N PHE A 23 -18.67 9.70 -6.56
CA PHE A 23 -19.93 9.43 -5.88
C PHE A 23 -21.06 10.27 -6.48
N PHE A 24 -20.87 11.55 -6.77
CA PHE A 24 -21.90 12.45 -7.31
C PHE A 24 -22.33 12.09 -8.74
N ILE A 25 -21.39 11.68 -9.61
CA ILE A 25 -21.68 11.24 -10.98
C ILE A 25 -22.43 9.90 -10.99
N TYR A 26 -22.13 9.01 -10.04
CA TYR A 26 -22.75 7.69 -9.94
C TYR A 26 -23.92 7.57 -8.96
N LEU A 27 -24.17 8.61 -8.14
CA LEU A 27 -25.34 8.76 -7.26
C LEU A 27 -26.66 8.91 -8.05
N GLY A 28 -26.59 9.09 -9.36
CA GLY A 28 -27.75 9.11 -10.25
C GLY A 28 -28.34 7.71 -10.54
N ASP A 29 -27.56 6.64 -10.37
CA ASP A 29 -28.03 5.27 -10.63
C ASP A 29 -27.19 4.23 -9.85
N PHE A 30 -27.50 4.06 -8.56
CA PHE A 30 -26.82 3.09 -7.69
C PHE A 30 -26.94 1.62 -8.15
N ALA A 31 -27.79 1.33 -9.14
CA ALA A 31 -28.00 -0.03 -9.65
C ALA A 31 -26.83 -0.56 -10.51
N VAL A 32 -25.88 0.28 -10.96
CA VAL A 32 -24.86 -0.07 -11.98
C VAL A 32 -23.41 0.24 -11.54
N VAL A 33 -23.15 0.58 -10.28
CA VAL A 33 -21.77 0.81 -9.81
C VAL A 33 -21.10 -0.49 -9.39
N PHE A 34 -20.24 -1.05 -10.24
CA PHE A 34 -19.40 -2.18 -9.83
C PHE A 34 -18.48 -1.76 -8.67
N PRO A 35 -18.49 -2.46 -7.51
CA PRO A 35 -17.65 -2.13 -6.34
C PRO A 35 -16.17 -1.91 -6.67
N VAL A 36 -15.67 -2.61 -7.70
CA VAL A 36 -14.29 -2.52 -8.19
C VAL A 36 -13.90 -1.10 -8.63
N HIS A 37 -14.80 -0.33 -9.24
CA HIS A 37 -14.50 1.03 -9.72
C HIS A 37 -14.29 2.00 -8.54
N VAL A 38 -15.10 1.87 -7.47
CA VAL A 38 -14.95 2.65 -6.24
C VAL A 38 -13.57 2.40 -5.63
N PHE A 39 -13.20 1.13 -5.46
CA PHE A 39 -11.91 0.80 -4.85
C PHE A 39 -10.72 1.20 -5.70
N LEU A 40 -10.82 1.12 -7.04
CA LEU A 40 -9.76 1.61 -7.91
C LEU A 40 -9.65 3.14 -7.83
N THR A 41 -10.77 3.87 -7.73
CA THR A 41 -10.77 5.33 -7.52
C THR A 41 -10.06 5.71 -6.21
N ILE A 42 -10.36 5.00 -5.12
CA ILE A 42 -9.66 5.16 -3.84
C ILE A 42 -8.16 4.87 -4.01
N ALA A 43 -7.78 3.87 -4.81
CA ALA A 43 -6.38 3.59 -5.06
C ALA A 43 -5.68 4.75 -5.79
N LEU A 44 -6.28 5.25 -6.87
CA LEU A 44 -5.76 6.32 -7.71
C LEU A 44 -5.53 7.63 -6.95
N PHE A 45 -6.51 8.03 -6.13
CA PHE A 45 -6.49 9.36 -5.49
C PHE A 45 -6.05 9.35 -4.03
N ILE A 46 -6.16 8.22 -3.32
CA ILE A 46 -5.87 8.16 -1.90
C ILE A 46 -4.65 7.28 -1.64
N ILE A 47 -4.71 5.99 -1.96
CA ILE A 47 -3.67 5.04 -1.54
C ILE A 47 -2.33 5.31 -2.22
N VAL A 48 -2.34 5.45 -3.55
CA VAL A 48 -1.12 5.65 -4.34
C VAL A 48 -0.43 6.97 -3.99
N PRO A 49 -1.10 8.15 -4.04
CA PRO A 49 -0.49 9.40 -3.63
C PRO A 49 0.00 9.37 -2.18
N LEU A 50 -0.80 8.82 -1.26
CA LEU A 50 -0.44 8.80 0.15
C LEU A 50 0.83 7.97 0.41
N ILE A 51 1.00 6.82 -0.24
CA ILE A 51 2.24 6.04 -0.18
C ILE A 51 3.40 6.80 -0.82
N PHE A 52 3.18 7.49 -1.95
CA PHE A 52 4.21 8.31 -2.60
C PHE A 52 4.75 9.44 -1.70
N THR A 53 3.89 10.09 -0.90
CA THR A 53 4.36 11.07 0.11
C THR A 53 5.31 10.47 1.16
N ARG A 54 5.40 9.13 1.21
CA ARG A 54 6.18 8.34 2.16
C ARG A 54 7.34 7.57 1.55
N LEU A 55 7.56 7.62 0.23
CA LEU A 55 8.72 6.90 -0.36
C LEU A 55 10.07 7.43 0.13
N ASP A 56 10.20 8.73 0.41
CA ASP A 56 11.40 9.28 1.08
C ASP A 56 11.65 8.55 2.41
N TRP A 57 10.57 8.32 3.15
CA TRP A 57 10.59 7.56 4.39
C TRP A 57 10.80 6.06 4.19
N ILE A 58 10.86 5.52 2.98
CA ILE A 58 11.11 4.10 2.73
C ILE A 58 12.56 3.83 2.23
N GLY A 59 13.38 4.89 2.12
CA GLY A 59 14.84 4.74 1.94
C GLY A 59 15.36 5.24 0.60
N PHE A 60 14.54 6.05 -0.08
CA PHE A 60 14.74 6.53 -1.44
C PHE A 60 15.26 7.99 -1.54
N GLU A 61 15.72 8.56 -0.44
CA GLU A 61 15.99 9.99 -0.20
C GLU A 61 16.92 10.71 -1.21
N ARG A 62 17.60 9.99 -2.12
CA ARG A 62 18.57 10.56 -3.06
C ARG A 62 18.28 10.34 -4.55
N HIS A 63 17.24 9.60 -4.90
CA HIS A 63 16.96 9.37 -6.32
C HIS A 63 16.17 10.53 -6.89
N ARG A 64 16.86 11.41 -7.66
CA ARG A 64 16.22 12.45 -8.48
C ARG A 64 15.02 11.86 -9.25
N PHE A 65 15.09 10.60 -9.66
CA PHE A 65 14.04 9.83 -10.32
C PHE A 65 12.70 9.68 -9.59
N LEU A 66 12.54 10.14 -8.35
CA LEU A 66 11.23 10.07 -7.66
C LEU A 66 10.46 11.37 -7.68
N TRP A 67 11.11 12.47 -8.08
CA TRP A 67 10.46 13.76 -8.24
C TRP A 67 9.22 13.69 -9.16
N PRO A 68 9.23 12.95 -10.30
CA PRO A 68 8.07 12.89 -11.20
C PRO A 68 6.89 12.16 -10.57
N LEU A 69 7.14 11.26 -9.61
CA LEU A 69 6.09 10.48 -8.98
C LEU A 69 5.22 11.33 -8.04
N ARG A 70 5.68 12.52 -7.65
CA ARG A 70 4.87 13.49 -6.88
C ARG A 70 3.72 14.08 -7.70
N PHE A 71 3.76 13.97 -9.02
CA PHE A 71 2.69 14.39 -9.91
C PHE A 71 1.66 13.29 -10.17
N THR A 72 1.50 12.35 -9.21
CA THR A 72 0.47 11.29 -9.27
C THR A 72 -0.91 11.82 -9.70
N PRO A 73 -1.40 12.98 -9.20
CA PRO A 73 -2.71 13.50 -9.59
C PRO A 73 -2.87 13.74 -11.11
N LEU A 74 -1.79 14.15 -11.80
CA LEU A 74 -1.82 14.41 -13.25
C LEU A 74 -2.02 13.13 -14.07
N ALA A 75 -1.57 11.98 -13.55
CA ALA A 75 -1.79 10.69 -14.17
C ALA A 75 -3.10 10.03 -13.69
N ALA A 76 -3.48 10.26 -12.43
CA ALA A 76 -4.69 9.70 -11.83
C ALA A 76 -5.97 10.29 -12.44
N PHE A 77 -5.98 11.59 -12.79
CA PHE A 77 -7.18 12.24 -13.33
C PHE A 77 -7.59 11.70 -14.72
N PRO A 78 -6.68 11.55 -15.70
CA PRO A 78 -7.00 10.83 -16.94
C PRO A 78 -7.44 9.38 -16.70
N ALA A 79 -6.78 8.64 -15.79
CA ALA A 79 -7.22 7.28 -15.45
C ALA A 79 -8.64 7.25 -14.85
N PHE A 80 -9.00 8.24 -14.05
CA PHE A 80 -10.34 8.37 -13.51
C PHE A 80 -11.38 8.59 -14.61
N ILE A 81 -11.09 9.43 -15.60
CA ILE A 81 -11.93 9.58 -16.79
C ILE A 81 -12.02 8.24 -17.53
N ALA A 82 -10.90 7.55 -17.77
CA ALA A 82 -10.91 6.23 -18.40
C ALA A 82 -11.78 5.22 -17.66
N LEU A 83 -11.81 5.28 -16.32
CA LEU A 83 -12.62 4.42 -15.48
C LEU A 83 -14.13 4.75 -15.57
N ILE A 84 -14.51 6.03 -15.58
CA ILE A 84 -15.90 6.46 -15.84
C ILE A 84 -16.34 5.99 -17.23
N LEU A 85 -15.51 6.23 -18.25
CA LEU A 85 -15.81 5.82 -19.61
C LEU A 85 -15.88 4.29 -19.75
N HIS A 86 -15.11 3.54 -18.97
CA HIS A 86 -15.20 2.08 -18.88
C HIS A 86 -16.54 1.63 -18.31
N GLY A 87 -16.97 2.20 -17.18
CA GLY A 87 -18.27 1.88 -16.58
C GLY A 87 -19.46 2.34 -17.44
N GLY A 88 -19.30 3.37 -18.27
CA GLY A 88 -20.29 3.82 -19.25
C GLY A 88 -20.19 3.14 -20.62
N GLU A 89 -19.41 2.06 -20.75
CA GLU A 89 -19.27 1.25 -21.98
C GLU A 89 -18.86 2.03 -23.25
N TRP A 90 -18.13 3.13 -23.10
CA TRP A 90 -17.64 3.93 -24.24
C TRP A 90 -16.66 3.14 -25.14
N PRO A 91 -16.46 3.56 -26.41
CA PRO A 91 -15.51 2.91 -27.33
C PRO A 91 -14.11 2.72 -26.73
N ALA A 92 -13.51 1.55 -26.95
CA ALA A 92 -12.26 1.14 -26.32
C ALA A 92 -11.09 2.09 -26.63
N GLU A 93 -11.05 2.66 -27.83
CA GLU A 93 -10.03 3.60 -28.29
C GLU A 93 -10.03 4.88 -27.44
N ILE A 94 -11.22 5.38 -27.10
CA ILE A 94 -11.37 6.57 -26.26
C ILE A 94 -10.93 6.24 -24.84
N ARG A 95 -11.45 5.16 -24.25
CA ARG A 95 -11.11 4.74 -22.88
C ARG A 95 -9.61 4.53 -22.69
N THR A 96 -8.98 3.81 -23.62
CA THR A 96 -7.55 3.52 -23.58
C THR A 96 -6.70 4.77 -23.69
N SER A 97 -7.07 5.73 -24.54
CA SER A 97 -6.32 6.99 -24.66
C SER A 97 -6.18 7.72 -23.32
N PHE A 98 -7.25 7.72 -22.50
CA PHE A 98 -7.24 8.28 -21.15
C PHE A 98 -6.50 7.43 -20.12
N ALA A 99 -6.33 6.12 -20.35
CA ALA A 99 -5.56 5.22 -19.48
C ALA A 99 -4.04 5.31 -19.71
N ILE A 100 -3.58 5.78 -20.88
CA ILE A 100 -2.16 5.88 -21.25
C ILE A 100 -1.33 6.66 -20.21
N PRO A 101 -1.74 7.86 -19.73
CA PRO A 101 -0.96 8.60 -18.74
C PRO A 101 -0.69 7.80 -17.46
N TRP A 102 -1.66 7.01 -16.99
CA TRP A 102 -1.49 6.14 -15.82
C TRP A 102 -0.57 4.96 -16.11
N LEU A 103 -0.67 4.35 -17.28
CA LEU A 103 0.27 3.30 -17.70
C LEU A 103 1.71 3.84 -17.73
N ILE A 104 1.95 5.02 -18.31
CA ILE A 104 3.27 5.64 -18.35
C ILE A 104 3.79 5.92 -16.94
N PHE A 105 2.95 6.50 -16.08
CA PHE A 105 3.31 6.81 -14.69
C PHE A 105 3.69 5.56 -13.90
N THR A 106 2.87 4.52 -13.96
CA THR A 106 3.10 3.27 -13.23
C THR A 106 4.26 2.47 -13.82
N ALA A 107 4.46 2.48 -15.14
CA ALA A 107 5.64 1.89 -15.79
C ALA A 107 6.93 2.60 -15.34
N TYR A 108 6.92 3.94 -15.26
CA TYR A 108 8.04 4.70 -14.71
C TYR A 108 8.33 4.31 -13.26
N ALA A 109 7.30 4.20 -12.41
CA ALA A 109 7.45 3.71 -11.05
C ALA A 109 8.09 2.30 -11.02
N GLY A 110 7.61 1.38 -11.86
CA GLY A 110 8.16 0.03 -11.99
C GLY A 110 9.64 0.01 -12.41
N ILE A 111 10.03 0.84 -13.37
CA ILE A 111 11.43 1.01 -13.78
C ILE A 111 12.27 1.50 -12.59
N VAL A 112 11.80 2.51 -11.86
CA VAL A 112 12.47 2.97 -10.64
C VAL A 112 12.59 1.84 -9.63
N GLY A 113 11.55 1.02 -9.43
CA GLY A 113 11.59 -0.18 -8.59
C GLY A 113 12.67 -1.18 -9.05
N LEU A 114 12.70 -1.54 -10.33
CA LEU A 114 13.70 -2.46 -10.89
C LEU A 114 15.14 -1.96 -10.71
N LEU A 115 15.39 -0.68 -11.01
CA LEU A 115 16.71 -0.07 -10.81
C LEU A 115 17.10 -0.06 -9.33
N SER A 116 16.12 0.15 -8.44
CA SER A 116 16.33 0.19 -7.01
C SER A 116 16.65 -1.17 -6.40
N LEU A 117 16.12 -2.28 -6.96
CA LEU A 117 16.45 -3.64 -6.53
C LEU A 117 17.95 -3.93 -6.61
N ARG A 118 18.63 -3.43 -7.65
CA ARG A 118 20.09 -3.61 -7.82
C ARG A 118 20.91 -3.03 -6.66
N MET A 119 20.37 -2.00 -6.01
CA MET A 119 20.99 -1.29 -4.89
C MET A 119 20.39 -1.67 -3.53
N ALA A 120 19.32 -2.46 -3.51
CA ALA A 120 18.59 -2.81 -2.30
C ALA A 120 19.34 -3.90 -1.52
N ARG A 121 19.98 -3.51 -0.42
CA ARG A 121 20.69 -4.43 0.50
C ARG A 121 19.93 -4.73 1.79
N THR A 122 18.81 -4.04 2.01
CA THR A 122 18.00 -4.17 3.22
C THR A 122 16.58 -4.61 2.87
N PRO A 123 15.90 -5.38 3.75
CA PRO A 123 14.55 -5.86 3.48
C PRO A 123 13.55 -4.75 3.17
N HIS A 124 13.60 -3.64 3.93
CA HIS A 124 12.70 -2.52 3.70
C HIS A 124 12.87 -1.90 2.30
N ARG A 125 14.10 -1.85 1.76
CA ARG A 125 14.35 -1.36 0.40
C ARG A 125 13.88 -2.33 -0.66
N VAL A 126 14.06 -3.63 -0.44
CA VAL A 126 13.56 -4.66 -1.36
C VAL A 126 12.03 -4.61 -1.42
N ALA A 127 11.35 -4.60 -0.26
CA ALA A 127 9.90 -4.48 -0.19
C ALA A 127 9.39 -3.23 -0.92
N ALA A 128 10.07 -2.09 -0.73
CA ALA A 128 9.72 -0.84 -1.40
C ALA A 128 9.88 -0.92 -2.92
N ALA A 129 10.99 -1.47 -3.39
CA ALA A 129 11.26 -1.62 -4.81
C ALA A 129 10.24 -2.56 -5.47
N LEU A 130 9.92 -3.68 -4.81
CA LEU A 130 8.88 -4.60 -5.25
C LEU A 130 7.50 -3.95 -5.25
N SER A 131 7.19 -3.08 -4.29
CA SER A 131 5.91 -2.35 -4.28
C SER A 131 5.73 -1.55 -5.57
N LEU A 132 6.76 -0.83 -6.02
CA LEU A 132 6.72 -0.03 -7.25
C LEU A 132 6.59 -0.89 -8.51
N ILE A 133 7.23 -2.07 -8.51
CA ILE A 133 7.08 -3.04 -9.60
C ILE A 133 5.65 -3.56 -9.67
N MET A 134 5.02 -3.86 -8.52
CA MET A 134 3.62 -4.27 -8.48
C MET A 134 2.67 -3.16 -8.95
N LEU A 135 2.97 -1.90 -8.65
CA LEU A 135 2.18 -0.78 -9.15
C LEU A 135 2.17 -0.72 -10.69
N ALA A 136 3.29 -1.02 -11.34
CA ALA A 136 3.37 -1.13 -12.80
C ALA A 136 2.43 -2.21 -13.35
N GLY A 137 2.35 -3.36 -12.67
CA GLY A 137 1.36 -4.40 -12.99
C GLY A 137 -0.07 -3.88 -12.92
N GLY A 138 -0.39 -3.04 -11.92
CA GLY A 138 -1.70 -2.40 -11.79
C GLY A 138 -2.05 -1.50 -12.97
N GLY A 139 -1.08 -0.73 -13.48
CA GLY A 139 -1.28 0.09 -14.68
C GLY A 139 -1.47 -0.72 -15.96
N VAL A 140 -0.71 -1.81 -16.13
CA VAL A 140 -0.85 -2.73 -17.27
C VAL A 140 -2.24 -3.36 -17.28
N TRP A 141 -2.67 -3.94 -16.16
CA TRP A 141 -3.99 -4.57 -16.06
C TRP A 141 -5.13 -3.56 -16.22
N PHE A 142 -4.96 -2.32 -15.74
CA PHE A 142 -5.93 -1.26 -15.97
C PHE A 142 -6.04 -0.90 -17.46
N MET A 143 -4.91 -0.79 -18.17
CA MET A 143 -4.90 -0.56 -19.62
C MET A 143 -5.62 -1.68 -20.37
N ILE A 144 -5.33 -2.94 -20.04
CA ILE A 144 -5.99 -4.11 -20.64
C ILE A 144 -7.51 -4.05 -20.41
N ALA A 145 -7.95 -3.69 -19.19
CA ALA A 145 -9.36 -3.53 -18.88
C ALA A 145 -10.03 -2.42 -19.73
N CYS A 146 -9.39 -1.25 -19.85
CA CYS A 146 -9.90 -0.15 -20.68
C CYS A 146 -9.94 -0.51 -22.17
N ALA A 147 -8.97 -1.29 -22.65
CA ALA A 147 -8.89 -1.78 -24.03
C ALA A 147 -9.93 -2.85 -24.35
N GLY A 148 -10.51 -3.49 -23.33
CA GLY A 148 -11.41 -4.64 -23.53
C GLY A 148 -10.69 -5.84 -24.16
N TRP A 149 -9.37 -5.94 -24.00
CA TRP A 149 -8.61 -7.06 -24.56
C TRP A 149 -8.97 -8.34 -23.82
N PRO A 150 -9.35 -9.41 -24.54
CA PRO A 150 -9.73 -10.67 -23.92
C PRO A 150 -8.49 -11.32 -23.31
N VAL A 151 -8.56 -11.61 -22.01
CA VAL A 151 -7.52 -12.37 -21.30
C VAL A 151 -8.15 -13.62 -20.72
N LEU A 152 -8.12 -14.73 -21.46
CA LEU A 152 -8.67 -15.99 -20.97
C LEU A 152 -7.82 -16.52 -19.80
N PRO A 153 -8.45 -17.08 -18.74
CA PRO A 153 -9.88 -17.37 -18.58
C PRO A 153 -10.70 -16.25 -17.88
N PHE A 154 -10.17 -15.04 -17.79
CA PHE A 154 -10.77 -13.96 -16.99
C PHE A 154 -11.98 -13.31 -17.67
N THR A 155 -13.03 -13.08 -16.88
CA THR A 155 -14.11 -12.19 -17.27
C THR A 155 -13.61 -10.74 -17.30
N PRO A 156 -14.27 -9.82 -18.03
CA PRO A 156 -13.89 -8.40 -18.02
C PRO A 156 -13.81 -7.80 -16.61
N GLN A 157 -14.73 -8.19 -15.73
CA GLN A 157 -14.70 -7.81 -14.31
C GLN A 157 -13.48 -8.35 -13.58
N MET A 158 -13.04 -9.59 -13.85
CA MET A 158 -11.81 -10.15 -13.27
C MET A 158 -10.56 -9.41 -13.75
N VAL A 159 -10.52 -8.94 -15.00
CA VAL A 159 -9.40 -8.14 -15.52
C VAL A 159 -9.28 -6.82 -14.74
N LEU A 160 -10.37 -6.08 -14.57
CA LEU A 160 -10.37 -4.84 -13.79
C LEU A 160 -10.09 -5.10 -12.30
N LEU A 161 -10.64 -6.19 -11.76
CA LEU A 161 -10.37 -6.62 -10.39
C LEU A 161 -8.88 -6.93 -10.19
N THR A 162 -8.22 -7.52 -11.17
CA THR A 162 -6.78 -7.80 -11.15
C THR A 162 -5.98 -6.50 -11.07
N ALA A 163 -6.36 -5.48 -11.85
CA ALA A 163 -5.75 -4.15 -11.74
C ALA A 163 -5.86 -3.60 -10.31
N THR A 164 -7.03 -3.69 -9.69
CA THR A 164 -7.26 -3.29 -8.30
C THR A 164 -6.39 -4.09 -7.32
N HIS A 165 -6.27 -5.41 -7.49
CA HIS A 165 -5.39 -6.25 -6.63
C HIS A 165 -3.93 -5.82 -6.70
N PHE A 166 -3.40 -5.48 -7.86
CA PHE A 166 -2.02 -4.97 -7.96
C PHE A 166 -1.81 -3.66 -7.18
N HIS A 167 -2.82 -2.79 -7.09
CA HIS A 167 -2.73 -1.55 -6.29
C HIS A 167 -2.78 -1.82 -4.78
N TYR A 168 -3.56 -2.80 -4.33
CA TYR A 168 -3.74 -3.13 -2.90
C TYR A 168 -2.86 -4.29 -2.43
N ALA A 169 -3.18 -5.51 -2.85
CA ALA A 169 -2.48 -6.74 -2.49
C ALA A 169 -1.00 -6.75 -2.92
N GLY A 170 -0.68 -6.10 -4.04
CA GLY A 170 0.69 -5.88 -4.49
C GLY A 170 1.34 -4.66 -3.86
N PHE A 171 1.03 -3.48 -4.40
CA PHE A 171 1.69 -2.21 -4.08
C PHE A 171 1.49 -1.78 -2.61
N ALA A 172 0.25 -1.61 -2.15
CA ALA A 172 0.01 -1.09 -0.79
C ALA A 172 0.57 -2.02 0.29
N THR A 173 0.37 -3.33 0.12
CA THR A 173 0.87 -4.35 1.05
C THR A 173 2.38 -4.30 1.19
N LEU A 174 3.12 -4.33 0.08
CA LEU A 174 4.59 -4.31 0.12
C LEU A 174 5.13 -2.96 0.61
N ALA A 175 4.43 -1.86 0.34
CA ALA A 175 4.77 -0.56 0.93
C ALA A 175 4.60 -0.57 2.46
N LEU A 176 3.53 -1.16 3.00
CA LEU A 176 3.31 -1.30 4.45
C LEU A 176 4.37 -2.18 5.11
N VAL A 177 4.76 -3.29 4.46
CA VAL A 177 5.89 -4.12 4.89
C VAL A 177 7.16 -3.29 4.93
N ALA A 178 7.46 -2.51 3.89
CA ALA A 178 8.64 -1.66 3.83
C ALA A 178 8.67 -0.62 4.99
N MET A 179 7.54 0.02 5.27
CA MET A 179 7.36 0.96 6.38
C MET A 179 7.61 0.30 7.75
N GLN A 180 7.05 -0.89 7.97
CA GLN A 180 7.25 -1.67 9.18
C GLN A 180 8.73 -2.02 9.37
N GLU A 181 9.38 -2.51 8.33
CA GLU A 181 10.77 -2.97 8.42
C GLU A 181 11.75 -1.82 8.66
N ARG A 182 11.52 -0.66 8.06
CA ARG A 182 12.32 0.53 8.39
C ARG A 182 12.13 0.94 9.85
N PHE A 183 10.89 0.94 10.34
CA PHE A 183 10.61 1.28 11.75
C PHE A 183 11.33 0.33 12.70
N VAL A 184 11.21 -0.99 12.50
CA VAL A 184 11.86 -1.99 13.35
C VAL A 184 13.39 -1.86 13.29
N ALA A 185 13.96 -1.69 12.10
CA ALA A 185 15.40 -1.47 11.94
C ALA A 185 15.88 -0.21 12.66
N SER A 186 15.15 0.90 12.53
CA SER A 186 15.52 2.16 13.19
C SER A 186 15.55 2.05 14.72
N GLN A 187 14.61 1.29 15.30
CA GLN A 187 14.54 1.04 16.75
C GLN A 187 15.66 0.12 17.24
N ALA A 188 15.99 -0.93 16.48
CA ALA A 188 17.09 -1.83 16.83
C ALA A 188 18.43 -1.08 16.88
N LEU A 189 18.64 -0.17 15.93
CA LEU A 189 19.84 0.64 15.83
C LEU A 189 19.90 1.74 16.92
N ALA A 190 18.75 2.36 17.26
CA ALA A 190 18.68 3.37 18.32
C ALA A 190 19.05 2.83 19.72
N ARG A 191 18.85 1.52 19.99
CA ARG A 191 19.29 0.88 21.23
C ARG A 191 20.80 0.87 21.43
N VAL A 192 21.58 1.05 20.35
CA VAL A 192 23.05 1.05 20.37
C VAL A 192 23.59 2.49 20.56
N ALA A 193 22.74 3.46 20.91
CA ALA A 193 23.10 4.87 21.10
C ALA A 193 23.90 5.46 19.92
N MET A 194 23.53 5.09 18.69
CA MET A 194 24.25 5.56 17.50
C MET A 194 23.87 7.00 17.11
N PRO A 195 24.84 7.84 16.71
CA PRO A 195 24.58 9.14 16.09
C PRO A 195 23.67 9.03 14.85
N LYS A 196 22.80 10.02 14.64
CA LYS A 196 21.83 10.04 13.52
C LYS A 196 22.46 9.82 12.14
N LYS A 197 23.64 10.40 11.88
CA LYS A 197 24.35 10.25 10.60
C LYS A 197 24.75 8.79 10.34
N GLU A 198 25.14 8.08 11.39
CA GLU A 198 25.50 6.66 11.35
C GLU A 198 24.28 5.76 11.28
N LEU A 199 23.20 6.09 12.01
CA LEU A 199 21.90 5.45 11.88
C LEU A 199 21.39 5.51 10.44
N ASP A 200 21.42 6.70 9.83
CA ASP A 200 21.02 6.90 8.45
C ASP A 200 21.96 6.15 7.49
N ALA A 201 23.27 6.09 7.75
CA ALA A 201 24.20 5.28 6.95
C ALA A 201 23.92 3.77 7.06
N CYS A 202 23.66 3.25 8.26
CA CYS A 202 23.32 1.86 8.51
C CYS A 202 22.00 1.46 7.85
N LEU A 203 20.95 2.27 8.00
CA LEU A 203 19.67 2.06 7.31
C LEU A 203 19.82 2.11 5.78
N ARG A 204 20.82 2.85 5.28
CA ARG A 204 21.19 2.89 3.85
C ARG A 204 22.02 1.69 3.37
N GLY A 205 22.32 0.72 4.24
CA GLY A 205 22.88 -0.58 3.85
C GLY A 205 24.38 -0.75 4.11
N HIS A 206 24.95 -0.08 5.11
CA HIS A 206 26.40 -0.08 5.36
C HIS A 206 26.91 -0.91 6.54
N ASP A 207 26.09 -1.69 7.27
CA ASP A 207 26.59 -2.52 8.37
C ASP A 207 26.13 -3.98 8.26
N GLY A 208 27.11 -4.89 8.24
CA GLY A 208 26.99 -6.34 8.09
C GLY A 208 26.49 -7.07 9.34
N ARG A 209 25.50 -6.52 10.05
CA ARG A 209 24.88 -7.22 11.17
C ARG A 209 23.78 -8.16 10.68
N LYS A 210 23.75 -9.37 11.25
CA LYS A 210 22.80 -10.45 10.95
C LYS A 210 21.36 -9.91 10.94
N THR A 211 20.82 -9.66 9.75
CA THR A 211 19.39 -9.35 9.60
C THR A 211 18.60 -10.54 10.09
N THR A 212 17.62 -10.33 10.98
CA THR A 212 16.65 -11.38 11.34
C THR A 212 16.01 -11.93 10.07
N LEU A 213 15.72 -13.22 9.99
CA LEU A 213 15.15 -13.85 8.79
C LEU A 213 13.70 -13.40 8.50
N TRP A 214 12.97 -12.94 9.51
CA TRP A 214 11.55 -12.58 9.44
C TRP A 214 11.13 -11.60 8.32
N PRO A 215 11.85 -10.49 8.06
CA PRO A 215 11.51 -9.56 6.99
C PRO A 215 11.55 -10.22 5.62
N TRP A 216 12.54 -11.10 5.39
CA TRP A 216 12.67 -11.85 4.14
C TRP A 216 11.54 -12.85 3.98
N ILE A 217 11.15 -13.54 5.06
CA ILE A 217 9.98 -14.43 5.06
C ILE A 217 8.73 -13.66 4.64
N ILE A 218 8.45 -12.50 5.25
CA ILE A 218 7.28 -11.68 4.90
C ILE A 218 7.30 -11.32 3.41
N ILE A 219 8.43 -10.79 2.92
CA ILE A 219 8.55 -10.33 1.53
C ILE A 219 8.38 -11.50 0.56
N THR A 220 9.10 -12.60 0.76
CA THR A 220 9.06 -13.76 -0.13
C THR A 220 7.68 -14.39 -0.14
N LEU A 221 7.07 -14.61 1.01
CA LEU A 221 5.73 -15.21 1.09
C LEU A 221 4.64 -14.31 0.52
N THR A 222 4.74 -12.98 0.74
CA THR A 222 3.73 -12.03 0.26
C THR A 222 3.86 -11.77 -1.24
N ALA A 223 5.06 -11.40 -1.72
CA ALA A 223 5.28 -11.13 -3.14
C ALA A 223 5.21 -12.43 -3.97
N GLY A 224 5.82 -13.51 -3.49
CA GLY A 224 5.76 -14.82 -4.14
C GLY A 224 4.35 -15.40 -4.11
N GLY A 225 3.67 -15.35 -2.97
CA GLY A 225 2.28 -15.78 -2.85
C GLY A 225 1.35 -15.04 -3.80
N PHE A 226 1.49 -13.71 -3.92
CA PHE A 226 0.74 -12.91 -4.89
C PHE A 226 0.97 -13.38 -6.34
N THR A 227 2.23 -13.61 -6.74
CA THR A 227 2.55 -14.14 -8.07
C THR A 227 1.94 -15.52 -8.30
N LEU A 228 1.99 -16.39 -7.30
CA LEU A 228 1.41 -17.74 -7.37
C LEU A 228 -0.12 -17.70 -7.48
N VAL A 229 -0.80 -16.79 -6.77
CA VAL A 229 -2.25 -16.57 -6.95
C VAL A 229 -2.54 -16.16 -8.38
N ALA A 230 -1.82 -15.17 -8.91
CA ALA A 230 -2.02 -14.70 -10.28
C ALA A 230 -1.83 -15.82 -11.32
N MET A 231 -0.77 -16.64 -11.17
CA MET A 231 -0.56 -17.82 -12.02
C MET A 231 -1.64 -18.88 -11.80
N GLY A 232 -2.09 -19.07 -10.56
CA GLY A 232 -3.04 -20.11 -10.19
C GLY A 232 -4.44 -19.91 -10.76
N ILE A 233 -4.94 -18.67 -10.74
CA ILE A 233 -6.25 -18.38 -11.36
C ILE A 233 -6.23 -18.71 -12.86
N THR A 234 -5.09 -18.53 -13.54
CA THR A 234 -4.94 -18.83 -14.97
C THR A 234 -4.69 -20.32 -15.25
N PHE A 235 -3.84 -20.99 -14.47
CA PHE A 235 -3.29 -22.30 -14.85
C PHE A 235 -3.64 -23.44 -13.90
N SER A 236 -3.87 -23.19 -12.60
CA SER A 236 -4.07 -24.26 -11.61
C SER A 236 -4.69 -23.76 -10.31
N ARG A 237 -5.85 -24.31 -9.94
CA ARG A 237 -6.53 -24.02 -8.66
C ARG A 237 -5.69 -24.42 -7.43
N THR A 238 -4.87 -25.47 -7.55
CA THR A 238 -3.92 -25.83 -6.49
C THR A 238 -2.86 -24.75 -6.30
N LEU A 239 -2.36 -24.18 -7.41
CA LEU A 239 -1.40 -23.08 -7.36
C LEU A 239 -2.03 -21.81 -6.76
N GLU A 240 -3.31 -21.56 -7.05
CA GLU A 240 -4.11 -20.49 -6.42
C GLU A 240 -4.15 -20.68 -4.90
N LEU A 241 -4.49 -21.88 -4.42
CA LEU A 241 -4.51 -22.22 -3.00
C LEU A 241 -3.13 -22.09 -2.33
N VAL A 242 -2.08 -22.60 -2.96
CA VAL A 242 -0.70 -22.47 -2.44
C VAL A 242 -0.32 -20.99 -2.35
N GLY A 243 -0.61 -20.21 -3.39
CA GLY A 243 -0.33 -18.77 -3.42
C GLY A 243 -1.08 -18.01 -2.33
N ALA A 244 -2.39 -18.27 -2.18
CA ALA A 244 -3.22 -17.64 -1.17
C ALA A 244 -2.74 -17.98 0.25
N THR A 245 -2.34 -19.23 0.46
CA THR A 245 -1.78 -19.71 1.75
C THR A 245 -0.44 -19.05 2.04
N CYS A 246 0.48 -19.01 1.07
CA CYS A 246 1.76 -18.32 1.21
C CYS A 246 1.55 -16.85 1.56
N MET A 247 0.70 -16.14 0.82
CA MET A 247 0.42 -14.73 1.07
C MET A 247 -0.17 -14.51 2.46
N SER A 248 -1.10 -15.37 2.89
CA SER A 248 -1.72 -15.32 4.22
C SER A 248 -0.70 -15.54 5.34
N LEU A 249 0.23 -16.49 5.18
CA LEU A 249 1.30 -16.73 6.15
C LEU A 249 2.27 -15.55 6.23
N GLY A 250 2.65 -14.97 5.08
CA GLY A 250 3.47 -13.76 5.04
C GLY A 250 2.83 -12.59 5.79
N LEU A 251 1.52 -12.39 5.57
CA LEU A 251 0.75 -11.33 6.22
C LEU A 251 0.48 -11.62 7.70
N LEU A 252 0.35 -12.88 8.11
CA LEU A 252 0.28 -13.26 9.52
C LEU A 252 1.55 -12.83 10.28
N VAL A 253 2.73 -13.03 9.68
CA VAL A 253 4.00 -12.57 10.26
C VAL A 253 4.06 -11.04 10.30
N HIS A 254 3.62 -10.35 9.23
CA HIS A 254 3.51 -8.88 9.21
C HIS A 254 2.62 -8.37 10.36
N VAL A 255 1.42 -8.93 10.52
CA VAL A 255 0.45 -8.58 11.56
C VAL A 255 1.00 -8.85 12.95
N THR A 256 1.59 -10.03 13.18
CA THR A 256 2.17 -10.40 14.47
C THR A 256 3.22 -9.36 14.89
N ARG A 257 4.12 -8.99 13.98
CA ARG A 257 5.12 -7.96 14.26
C ARG A 257 4.49 -6.58 14.43
N THR A 258 3.42 -6.25 13.72
CA THR A 258 2.72 -4.97 13.92
C THR A 258 2.11 -4.91 15.32
N LEU A 259 1.37 -5.93 15.74
CA LEU A 259 0.65 -5.96 17.02
C LEU A 259 1.57 -6.13 18.24
N PHE A 260 2.62 -6.94 18.14
CA PHE A 260 3.49 -7.25 19.29
C PHE A 260 4.77 -6.41 19.35
N ILE A 261 5.16 -5.76 18.25
CA ILE A 261 6.40 -4.98 18.19
C ILE A 261 6.13 -3.51 17.91
N VAL A 262 5.37 -3.18 16.86
CA VAL A 262 5.17 -1.79 16.43
C VAL A 262 4.20 -1.07 17.36
N VAL A 263 2.99 -1.61 17.53
CA VAL A 263 1.90 -1.00 18.32
C VAL A 263 2.31 -0.73 19.77
N PRO A 264 2.91 -1.68 20.53
CA PRO A 264 3.30 -1.43 21.92
C PRO A 264 4.38 -0.36 22.01
N ARG A 265 5.31 -0.30 21.04
CA ARG A 265 6.34 0.75 21.00
C ARG A 265 5.74 2.12 20.74
N LEU A 266 4.86 2.25 19.76
CA LEU A 266 4.17 3.51 19.50
C LEU A 266 3.36 3.97 20.72
N ARG A 267 2.69 3.04 21.43
CA ARG A 267 1.97 3.34 22.68
C ARG A 267 2.92 3.80 23.80
N MET A 268 4.04 3.10 24.00
CA MET A 268 5.04 3.49 25.01
C MET A 268 5.62 4.89 24.72
N PHE A 269 5.92 5.20 23.46
CA PHE A 269 6.37 6.54 23.08
C PHE A 269 5.30 7.59 23.38
N ALA A 270 4.04 7.33 23.06
CA ALA A 270 2.93 8.25 23.36
C ALA A 270 2.80 8.53 24.86
N VAL A 271 2.90 7.50 25.71
CA VAL A 271 2.81 7.65 27.18
C VAL A 271 4.00 8.41 27.75
N ARG A 272 5.24 8.09 27.33
CA ARG A 272 6.46 8.78 27.81
C ARG A 272 6.46 10.27 27.49
N HIS A 273 5.89 10.68 26.36
CA HIS A 273 5.76 12.09 26.00
C HIS A 273 4.58 12.78 26.69
N ALA A 274 3.57 12.02 27.13
CA ALA A 274 2.45 12.55 27.91
C ALA A 274 2.85 12.86 29.37
N GLY A 275 3.74 12.05 29.96
CA GLY A 275 4.21 12.22 31.35
C GLY A 275 5.40 13.17 31.53
N ALA A 276 5.99 13.69 30.45
CA ALA A 276 7.26 14.44 30.52
C ALA A 276 7.14 15.98 30.64
N ARG A 277 5.94 16.59 30.72
CA ARG A 277 5.83 18.06 30.90
C ARG A 277 4.58 18.52 31.68
N ASP A 278 4.83 19.11 32.85
CA ASP A 278 3.95 20.00 33.64
C ASP A 278 3.79 21.42 33.04
N ALA A 279 4.06 21.61 31.74
CA ALA A 279 3.85 22.89 31.08
C ALA A 279 3.09 22.65 29.76
N THR A 280 1.87 23.17 29.73
CA THR A 280 0.89 23.16 28.62
C THR A 280 1.52 23.16 27.21
N PRO A 281 1.22 22.12 26.39
CA PRO A 281 1.37 22.19 24.94
C PRO A 281 0.00 22.06 24.22
N PRO A 282 -0.10 22.45 22.94
CA PRO A 282 -1.36 22.45 22.19
C PRO A 282 -1.96 21.04 22.11
N ALA A 283 -3.29 20.93 22.14
CA ALA A 283 -4.03 19.65 22.17
C ALA A 283 -3.78 18.71 20.97
N LEU A 284 -3.30 19.25 19.83
CA LEU A 284 -3.14 18.54 18.55
C LEU A 284 -2.08 17.41 18.53
N PRO A 285 -0.87 17.54 19.10
CA PRO A 285 0.10 16.45 19.20
C PRO A 285 -0.36 15.27 20.07
N ARG A 286 -1.17 15.48 21.13
CA ARG A 286 -1.67 14.42 22.02
C ARG A 286 -2.65 13.46 21.32
N LEU A 287 -3.56 13.99 20.51
CA LEU A 287 -4.51 13.19 19.71
C LEU A 287 -3.79 12.32 18.67
N ARG A 288 -2.70 12.81 18.07
CA ARG A 288 -1.98 12.12 16.99
C ARG A 288 -1.16 10.91 17.43
N GLY A 289 -0.68 10.89 18.68
CA GLY A 289 0.11 9.78 19.25
C GLY A 289 -0.72 8.52 19.53
N SER A 290 -2.00 8.72 19.85
CA SER A 290 -2.95 7.64 20.15
C SER A 290 -3.60 7.04 18.89
N VAL A 291 -3.70 7.80 17.80
CA VAL A 291 -4.38 7.37 16.56
C VAL A 291 -3.56 6.34 15.77
N ALA A 292 -2.24 6.49 15.66
CA ALA A 292 -1.41 5.57 14.88
C ALA A 292 -1.49 4.10 15.37
N PRO A 293 -1.36 3.79 16.67
CA PRO A 293 -1.55 2.42 17.18
C PRO A 293 -2.93 1.85 16.88
N VAL A 294 -4.01 2.66 16.99
CA VAL A 294 -5.38 2.22 16.74
C VAL A 294 -5.56 1.86 15.27
N LEU A 295 -5.14 2.73 14.36
CA LEU A 295 -5.24 2.48 12.92
C LEU A 295 -4.43 1.26 12.46
N LEU A 296 -3.22 1.06 13.00
CA LEU A 296 -2.41 -0.12 12.70
C LEU A 296 -3.01 -1.41 13.29
N THR A 297 -3.72 -1.32 14.41
CA THR A 297 -4.45 -2.45 15.01
C THR A 297 -5.66 -2.82 14.15
N LEU A 298 -6.45 -1.82 13.73
CA LEU A 298 -7.59 -2.02 12.83
C LEU A 298 -7.14 -2.60 11.49
N SER A 299 -6.05 -2.08 10.93
CA SER A 299 -5.41 -2.61 9.73
C SER A 299 -5.02 -4.08 9.87
N SER A 300 -4.44 -4.44 11.03
CA SER A 300 -4.02 -5.81 11.32
C SER A 300 -5.18 -6.79 11.41
N PHE A 301 -6.27 -6.45 12.10
CA PHE A 301 -7.44 -7.33 12.18
C PHE A 301 -8.18 -7.44 10.84
N SER A 302 -8.24 -6.34 10.08
CA SER A 302 -8.90 -6.33 8.77
C SER A 302 -8.20 -7.26 7.77
N ILE A 303 -6.86 -7.25 7.73
CA ILE A 303 -6.13 -8.14 6.82
C ILE A 303 -6.19 -9.59 7.26
N LEU A 304 -6.23 -9.89 8.56
CA LEU A 304 -6.43 -11.27 9.04
C LEU A 304 -7.79 -11.81 8.59
N ALA A 305 -8.86 -11.02 8.74
CA ALA A 305 -10.18 -11.40 8.26
C ALA A 305 -10.21 -11.58 6.73
N GLY A 306 -9.59 -10.65 5.98
CA GLY A 306 -9.47 -10.73 4.53
C GLY A 306 -8.72 -11.99 4.07
N MET A 307 -7.59 -12.30 4.69
CA MET A 307 -6.78 -13.47 4.33
C MET A 307 -7.45 -14.80 4.70
N ALA A 308 -8.16 -14.86 5.83
CA ALA A 308 -8.97 -16.03 6.17
C ALA A 308 -10.04 -16.31 5.10
N LEU A 309 -10.71 -15.25 4.63
CA LEU A 309 -11.71 -15.34 3.57
C LEU A 309 -11.09 -15.77 2.22
N ALA A 310 -9.90 -15.27 1.88
CA ALA A 310 -9.18 -15.66 0.66
C ALA A 310 -8.77 -17.13 0.68
N VAL A 311 -8.26 -17.64 1.81
CA VAL A 311 -7.93 -19.06 1.95
C VAL A 311 -9.20 -19.91 1.86
N TYR A 312 -10.29 -19.51 2.53
CA TYR A 312 -11.57 -20.21 2.44
C TYR A 312 -12.09 -20.29 0.99
N TYR A 313 -12.01 -19.19 0.25
CA TYR A 313 -12.37 -19.14 -1.17
C TYR A 313 -11.52 -20.10 -2.01
N ALA A 314 -10.20 -20.05 -1.84
CA ALA A 314 -9.26 -20.87 -2.61
C ALA A 314 -9.39 -22.36 -2.28
N VAL A 315 -9.63 -22.73 -1.01
CA VAL A 315 -9.90 -24.13 -0.59
C VAL A 315 -11.14 -24.65 -1.29
N GLY A 316 -12.25 -23.91 -1.26
CA GLY A 316 -13.49 -24.33 -1.91
C GLY A 316 -13.31 -24.56 -3.42
N ARG A 317 -12.63 -23.64 -4.11
CA ARG A 317 -12.29 -23.81 -5.54
C ARG A 317 -11.38 -25.00 -5.81
N ALA A 318 -10.38 -25.23 -4.97
CA ALA A 318 -9.40 -26.28 -5.18
C ALA A 318 -9.96 -27.69 -4.99
N PHE A 319 -10.95 -27.85 -4.09
CA PHE A 319 -11.58 -29.15 -3.79
C PHE A 319 -12.99 -29.31 -4.37
N ASP A 320 -13.43 -28.39 -5.24
CA ASP A 320 -14.80 -28.33 -5.76
C ASP A 320 -15.88 -28.39 -4.65
N ALA A 321 -15.56 -27.84 -3.48
CA ALA A 321 -16.47 -27.70 -2.35
C ALA A 321 -17.21 -26.37 -2.43
N GLY A 322 -18.43 -26.32 -1.86
CA GLY A 322 -19.19 -25.07 -1.77
C GLY A 322 -18.39 -23.98 -1.06
N THR A 323 -18.29 -22.81 -1.69
CA THR A 323 -17.64 -21.61 -1.11
C THR A 323 -18.47 -20.37 -1.38
N ILE A 324 -18.04 -19.23 -0.84
CA ILE A 324 -18.69 -17.94 -1.10
C ILE A 324 -18.70 -17.63 -2.59
N ALA A 325 -19.83 -17.12 -3.08
CA ALA A 325 -19.93 -16.61 -4.44
C ALA A 325 -18.93 -15.46 -4.67
N LEU A 326 -18.50 -15.28 -5.92
CA LEU A 326 -17.52 -14.24 -6.27
C LEU A 326 -18.01 -12.84 -5.88
N ASP A 327 -19.30 -12.56 -6.04
CA ASP A 327 -19.89 -11.27 -5.70
C ASP A 327 -19.89 -11.04 -4.18
N ALA A 328 -20.27 -12.06 -3.40
CA ALA A 328 -20.19 -12.01 -1.94
C ALA A 328 -18.73 -11.88 -1.43
N MET A 329 -17.78 -12.53 -2.10
CA MET A 329 -16.35 -12.35 -1.85
C MET A 329 -15.94 -10.90 -2.09
N LEU A 330 -16.35 -10.31 -3.22
CA LEU A 330 -16.08 -8.90 -3.53
C LEU A 330 -16.64 -7.96 -2.45
N ASP A 331 -17.89 -8.17 -2.02
CA ASP A 331 -18.58 -7.28 -1.08
C ASP A 331 -17.94 -7.27 0.31
N VAL A 332 -17.36 -8.39 0.75
CA VAL A 332 -16.75 -8.49 2.10
C VAL A 332 -15.23 -8.34 2.05
N HIS A 333 -14.57 -9.03 1.13
CA HIS A 333 -13.10 -9.03 1.04
C HIS A 333 -12.54 -7.68 0.59
N ALA A 334 -13.16 -7.04 -0.40
CA ALA A 334 -12.64 -5.80 -0.95
C ALA A 334 -12.58 -4.65 0.08
N PRO A 335 -13.65 -4.33 0.85
CA PRO A 335 -13.56 -3.27 1.85
C PRO A 335 -12.60 -3.60 3.01
N LEU A 336 -12.50 -4.88 3.42
CA LEU A 336 -11.53 -5.31 4.43
C LEU A 336 -10.10 -5.02 3.99
N ASN A 337 -9.76 -5.27 2.72
CA ASN A 337 -8.42 -5.02 2.20
C ASN A 337 -8.17 -3.55 1.87
N ALA A 338 -9.11 -2.88 1.22
CA ALA A 338 -8.92 -1.52 0.73
C ALA A 338 -9.01 -0.47 1.84
N ILE A 339 -10.08 -0.52 2.62
CA ILE A 339 -10.36 0.45 3.68
C ILE A 339 -9.73 -0.01 4.99
N GLY A 340 -10.09 -1.22 5.43
CA GLY A 340 -9.64 -1.76 6.71
C GLY A 340 -8.13 -1.90 6.78
N PHE A 341 -7.54 -2.63 5.84
CA PHE A 341 -6.09 -2.89 5.83
C PHE A 341 -5.28 -1.74 5.24
N ALA A 342 -5.43 -1.44 3.96
CA ALA A 342 -4.53 -0.54 3.25
C ALA A 342 -4.69 0.92 3.72
N LEU A 343 -5.91 1.48 3.71
CA LEU A 343 -6.13 2.86 4.11
C LEU A 343 -5.75 3.09 5.58
N CYS A 344 -6.24 2.27 6.52
CA CYS A 344 -5.86 2.42 7.93
C CYS A 344 -4.37 2.16 8.15
N GLY A 345 -3.76 1.22 7.44
CA GLY A 345 -2.33 0.93 7.53
C GLY A 345 -1.48 2.14 7.12
N VAL A 346 -1.77 2.72 5.95
CA VAL A 346 -1.02 3.86 5.42
C VAL A 346 -1.28 5.11 6.27
N LEU A 347 -2.52 5.35 6.72
CA LEU A 347 -2.83 6.45 7.65
C LEU A 347 -2.17 6.25 9.02
N GLY A 348 -2.10 5.02 9.54
CA GLY A 348 -1.41 4.68 10.78
C GLY A 348 0.06 5.10 10.72
N TRP A 349 0.75 4.71 9.64
CA TRP A 349 2.12 5.19 9.38
C TRP A 349 2.18 6.68 9.06
N ARG A 350 1.10 7.28 8.52
CA ARG A 350 0.99 8.73 8.32
C ARG A 350 1.19 9.47 9.64
N PHE A 351 0.44 9.07 10.65
CA PHE A 351 0.45 9.68 11.98
C PHE A 351 1.70 9.32 12.80
N ALA A 352 2.30 8.14 12.59
CA ALA A 352 3.54 7.74 13.25
C ALA A 352 4.74 8.66 12.92
N ARG A 353 4.87 9.15 11.67
CA ARG A 353 6.04 9.95 11.22
C ARG A 353 6.11 11.36 11.82
N HIS A 354 4.98 11.98 12.15
CA HIS A 354 4.99 13.32 12.77
C HIS A 354 5.65 13.32 14.16
N HIS A 355 5.67 12.18 14.86
CA HIS A 355 6.32 12.06 16.15
C HIS A 355 7.86 12.09 16.05
N ASN A 356 8.45 11.52 14.98
CA ASN A 356 9.91 11.48 14.83
C ASN A 356 10.54 12.84 14.45
N ARG A 357 9.78 13.82 13.94
CA ARG A 357 10.31 15.19 13.70
C ARG A 357 10.45 15.97 15.01
N MET A 358 9.51 15.83 15.94
CA MET A 358 9.53 16.51 17.24
C MET A 358 10.69 16.06 18.14
N ALA A 359 11.11 14.80 18.03
CA ALA A 359 12.27 14.28 18.76
C ALA A 359 13.62 14.81 18.23
N ASN A 360 13.68 15.26 16.97
CA ASN A 360 14.89 15.86 16.39
C ASN A 360 15.08 17.33 16.79
N ASP A 361 13.99 18.08 16.99
CA ASP A 361 14.07 19.52 17.29
C ASP A 361 14.29 19.80 18.79
N SER A 362 14.19 18.77 19.65
CA SER A 362 14.35 18.90 21.11
C SER A 362 15.77 18.66 21.64
N GLY A 363 16.75 18.37 20.77
CA GLY A 363 18.17 18.29 21.17
C GLY A 363 18.48 17.25 22.26
N LEU A 364 17.62 16.26 22.49
CA LEU A 364 17.75 15.26 23.56
C LEU A 364 18.38 13.93 23.09
N LEU A 365 19.31 13.99 22.13
CA LEU A 365 20.21 12.89 21.80
C LEU A 365 21.64 13.40 21.60
#